data_AF-W0RII9-F1
#
_entry.id   AF-W0RII9-F1
#
_cell.length_a   1.000
_cell.length_b   1.000
_cell.length_c   1.000
_cell.angle_alpha   90.00
_cell.angle_beta   90.00
_cell.angle_gamma   90.00
#
_symmetry.space_group_name_H-M   'P 1'
#
loop_
_entity.id
_entity.type
_entity.pdbx_description
1 polymer ?
#
loop_
_entity_poly.entity_id
_entity_poly.type
_entity_poly.pdbx_seq_one_letter_code
_entity_poly.pdbx_strand_id
1 'polypeptide(L)'
;MRIRDHRHLLTAAVAAVAVTLAACSDSSVSSVEPSANALKPSGVRMTIASTSVTTATLFPQYDNVYVSVEGHRIVIPAYSICAVGVSGYGPGYWNAPCAPQTAPITFVITTSVNTDGSSRVTVQPDVRFAPGKTVMAYMKDAVGARTAGSFIAYCNLLGCVDEGQTDPQMTTYRDASQGIIYRRLKHFSGYNVVFGFGDDGSSSSMNKATMGAANARSGYITTVGLDGGSTPDAPSPAADPSGFDSSH
;
A
#
# COMPACT_ATOMS: atom_id res chain seq x y z
N MET A 1 -21.88 -15.38 -63.76
CA MET A 1 -21.76 -16.70 -63.11
C MET A 1 -21.80 -16.48 -61.60
N ARG A 2 -22.84 -17.04 -60.96
CA ARG A 2 -23.22 -17.17 -59.54
C ARG A 2 -23.17 -15.96 -58.57
N ILE A 3 -24.39 -15.51 -58.30
CA ILE A 3 -24.95 -14.76 -57.16
C ILE A 3 -25.17 -15.72 -55.97
N ARG A 4 -24.99 -15.27 -54.71
CA ARG A 4 -26.01 -15.31 -53.62
C ARG A 4 -25.47 -14.91 -52.24
N ASP A 5 -26.14 -13.89 -51.68
CA ASP A 5 -26.29 -13.55 -50.26
C ASP A 5 -26.81 -14.71 -49.41
N HIS A 6 -26.47 -14.70 -48.10
CA HIS A 6 -27.37 -15.20 -47.06
C HIS A 6 -27.26 -14.39 -45.75
N ARG A 7 -28.31 -13.62 -45.50
CA ARG A 7 -28.76 -13.09 -44.20
C ARG A 7 -29.55 -14.16 -43.43
N HIS A 8 -29.83 -13.84 -42.16
CA HIS A 8 -30.79 -14.47 -41.22
C HIS A 8 -30.21 -15.67 -40.43
N LEU A 9 -30.48 -15.89 -39.14
CA LEU A 9 -31.69 -15.64 -38.35
C LEU A 9 -31.38 -15.41 -36.86
N LEU A 10 -32.18 -14.53 -36.26
CA LEU A 10 -32.49 -14.44 -34.83
C LEU A 10 -33.08 -15.76 -34.32
N THR A 11 -32.71 -16.20 -33.12
CA THR A 11 -33.54 -17.11 -32.33
C THR A 11 -33.50 -16.69 -30.86
N ALA A 12 -34.63 -16.17 -30.38
CA ALA A 12 -34.93 -15.96 -28.98
C ALA A 12 -35.46 -17.26 -28.37
N ALA A 13 -35.08 -17.57 -27.13
CA ALA A 13 -35.77 -18.57 -26.32
C ALA A 13 -35.88 -18.06 -24.87
N VAL A 14 -37.12 -17.73 -24.51
CA VAL A 14 -37.63 -17.49 -23.17
C VAL A 14 -37.84 -18.84 -22.49
N ALA A 15 -37.40 -19.02 -21.24
CA ALA A 15 -37.90 -20.08 -20.38
C ALA A 15 -37.95 -19.63 -18.91
N ALA A 16 -39.08 -19.95 -18.29
CA ALA A 16 -39.60 -19.41 -17.06
C ALA A 16 -39.40 -20.37 -15.87
N VAL A 17 -39.28 -19.77 -14.68
CA VAL A 17 -39.82 -20.19 -13.36
C VAL A 17 -39.49 -21.59 -12.81
N ALA A 18 -38.86 -21.61 -11.63
CA ALA A 18 -39.20 -22.53 -10.54
C ALA A 18 -38.87 -21.87 -9.18
N VAL A 19 -39.91 -21.50 -8.42
CA VAL A 19 -39.82 -21.12 -7.02
C VAL A 19 -40.01 -22.40 -6.19
N THR A 20 -38.96 -22.85 -5.50
CA THR A 20 -39.07 -23.92 -4.51
C THR A 20 -38.89 -23.33 -3.11
N LEU A 21 -39.99 -23.29 -2.38
CA LEU A 21 -40.03 -23.15 -0.92
C LEU A 21 -39.52 -24.47 -0.31
N ALA A 22 -38.36 -24.44 0.36
CA ALA A 22 -37.91 -25.52 1.24
C ALA A 22 -37.94 -25.02 2.70
N ALA A 23 -38.68 -25.78 3.50
CA ALA A 23 -38.98 -25.55 4.90
C ALA A 23 -37.77 -25.78 5.82
N CYS A 24 -37.91 -25.26 7.04
CA CYS A 24 -36.98 -25.24 8.15
C CYS A 24 -36.26 -26.58 8.40
N SER A 25 -34.93 -26.54 8.51
CA SER A 25 -34.22 -27.39 9.46
C SER A 25 -33.64 -26.49 10.55
N ASP A 26 -34.39 -26.38 11.64
CA ASP A 26 -33.92 -25.82 12.89
C ASP A 26 -32.87 -26.81 13.46
N SER A 27 -31.62 -26.57 13.09
CA SER A 27 -30.50 -27.25 13.74
C SER A 27 -30.23 -26.47 15.00
N SER A 28 -30.63 -27.01 16.14
CA SER A 28 -30.13 -26.60 17.44
C SER A 28 -28.63 -26.90 17.50
N VAL A 29 -27.85 -26.01 16.92
CA VAL A 29 -26.41 -25.98 17.12
C VAL A 29 -26.23 -25.59 18.58
N SER A 30 -25.90 -26.57 19.43
CA SER A 30 -25.36 -26.28 20.75
C SER A 30 -24.26 -25.24 20.57
N SER A 31 -24.40 -24.09 21.23
CA SER A 31 -23.30 -23.14 21.35
C SER A 31 -22.19 -23.88 22.10
N VAL A 32 -21.25 -24.44 21.35
CA VAL A 32 -19.95 -24.80 21.89
C VAL A 32 -19.39 -23.47 22.38
N GLU A 33 -19.38 -23.28 23.70
CA GLU A 33 -18.64 -22.19 24.30
C GLU A 33 -17.24 -22.22 23.67
N PRO A 34 -16.77 -21.11 23.07
CA PRO A 34 -15.40 -21.07 22.62
C PRO A 34 -14.54 -21.31 23.85
N SER A 35 -13.92 -22.48 23.92
CA SER A 35 -12.89 -22.76 24.90
C SER A 35 -11.91 -21.59 24.84
N ALA A 36 -11.83 -20.84 25.93
CA ALA A 36 -11.08 -19.59 26.05
C ALA A 36 -9.55 -19.77 25.93
N ASN A 37 -9.09 -20.91 25.40
CA ASN A 37 -7.70 -21.25 25.15
C ASN A 37 -7.44 -21.56 23.67
N ALA A 38 -8.17 -20.94 22.74
CA ALA A 38 -7.65 -20.76 21.39
C ALA A 38 -6.39 -19.90 21.50
N LEU A 39 -5.22 -20.55 21.45
CA LEU A 39 -3.92 -19.91 21.34
C LEU A 39 -4.03 -18.88 20.21
N LYS A 40 -4.09 -17.61 20.61
CA LYS A 40 -4.07 -16.46 19.70
C LYS A 40 -2.86 -16.68 18.81
N PRO A 41 -2.99 -16.69 17.46
CA PRO A 41 -1.83 -16.87 16.61
C PRO A 41 -0.77 -15.88 17.07
N SER A 42 0.45 -16.38 17.36
CA SER A 42 1.61 -15.56 17.71
C SER A 42 1.94 -14.68 16.52
N GLY A 43 1.15 -13.63 16.33
CA GLY A 43 1.47 -12.55 15.43
C GLY A 43 2.73 -11.91 15.95
N VAL A 44 3.75 -11.80 15.11
CA VAL A 44 4.95 -11.03 15.38
C VAL A 44 4.51 -9.66 15.89
N ARG A 45 4.75 -9.38 17.18
CA ARG A 45 4.55 -8.05 17.75
C ARG A 45 5.76 -7.23 17.31
N MET A 46 5.63 -6.52 16.19
CA MET A 46 6.60 -5.50 15.81
C MET A 46 6.39 -4.30 16.73
N THR A 47 7.36 -4.04 17.59
CA THR A 47 7.40 -2.80 18.35
C THR A 47 7.94 -1.71 17.44
N ILE A 48 7.16 -0.65 17.25
CA ILE A 48 7.60 0.52 16.49
C ILE A 48 8.37 1.44 17.43
N ALA A 49 9.62 1.75 17.10
CA ALA A 49 10.47 2.64 17.88
C ALA A 49 10.16 4.12 17.63
N SER A 50 9.81 4.49 16.39
CA SER A 50 9.41 5.84 16.02
C SER A 50 8.46 5.86 14.82
N THR A 51 7.57 6.86 14.76
CA THR A 51 6.69 7.12 13.61
C THR A 51 6.68 8.61 13.30
N SER A 52 6.72 8.94 12.01
CA SER A 52 6.60 10.30 11.49
C SER A 52 5.56 10.33 10.37
N VAL A 53 4.76 11.39 10.31
CA VAL A 53 3.72 11.59 9.29
C VAL A 53 4.00 12.91 8.60
N THR A 54 4.15 12.89 7.28
CA THR A 54 4.43 14.07 6.45
C THR A 54 3.43 14.15 5.31
N THR A 55 3.04 15.35 4.92
CA THR A 55 2.27 15.60 3.70
C THR A 55 3.18 16.16 2.61
N ALA A 56 3.03 15.67 1.39
CA ALA A 56 3.79 16.12 0.22
C ALA A 56 2.86 16.31 -0.97
N THR A 57 2.82 17.53 -1.52
CA THR A 57 2.08 17.79 -2.76
C THR A 57 3.02 17.64 -3.94
N LEU A 58 2.71 16.69 -4.83
CA LEU A 58 3.44 16.47 -6.07
C LEU A 58 2.72 17.11 -7.24
N PHE A 59 3.51 17.67 -8.16
CA PHE A 59 3.06 18.23 -9.42
C PHE A 59 3.51 17.30 -10.55
N PRO A 60 2.63 16.45 -11.11
CA PRO A 60 3.02 15.37 -12.00
C PRO A 60 3.73 15.81 -13.28
N GLN A 61 3.59 17.06 -13.70
CA GLN A 61 4.26 17.61 -14.88
C GLN A 61 5.77 17.85 -14.70
N TYR A 62 6.28 17.77 -13.46
CA TYR A 62 7.69 17.97 -13.14
C TYR A 62 8.35 16.68 -12.64
N ASP A 63 9.68 16.64 -12.69
CA ASP A 63 10.43 15.66 -11.93
C ASP A 63 10.32 16.02 -10.45
N ASN A 64 9.86 15.07 -9.64
CA ASN A 64 9.67 15.24 -8.21
C ASN A 64 10.68 14.37 -7.46
N VAL A 65 11.33 14.95 -6.45
CA VAL A 65 12.15 14.22 -5.50
C VAL A 65 11.58 14.47 -4.11
N TYR A 66 11.03 13.43 -3.50
CA TYR A 66 10.65 13.46 -2.10
C TYR A 66 11.82 12.99 -1.24
N VAL A 67 12.09 13.70 -0.15
CA VAL A 67 13.06 13.31 0.88
C VAL A 67 12.37 13.42 2.24
N SER A 68 12.32 12.32 2.99
CA SER A 68 11.79 12.33 4.36
C SER A 68 12.83 12.88 5.34
N VAL A 69 12.38 13.23 6.56
CA VAL A 69 13.25 13.69 7.64
C VAL A 69 14.28 12.62 8.02
N GLU A 70 13.90 11.35 7.92
CA GLU A 70 14.75 10.19 8.20
C GLU A 70 15.71 9.85 7.05
N GLY A 71 15.64 10.59 5.93
CA GLY A 71 16.53 10.42 4.79
C GLY A 71 16.06 9.36 3.77
N HIS A 72 14.82 8.88 3.85
CA HIS A 72 14.22 8.13 2.74
C HIS A 72 14.06 9.07 1.54
N ARG A 73 14.38 8.61 0.33
CA ARG A 73 14.29 9.41 -0.89
C ARG A 73 13.49 8.67 -1.96
N ILE A 74 12.60 9.36 -2.65
CA ILE A 74 11.76 8.78 -3.70
C ILE A 74 11.81 9.71 -4.90
N VAL A 75 12.28 9.19 -6.04
CA VAL A 75 12.47 9.93 -7.29
C VAL A 75 11.36 9.54 -8.26
N ILE A 76 10.51 10.51 -8.58
CA ILE A 76 9.27 10.35 -9.36
C ILE A 76 9.39 11.26 -10.59
N PRO A 77 9.75 10.72 -11.77
CA PRO A 77 9.87 11.53 -12.98
C PRO A 77 8.55 12.14 -13.42
N ALA A 78 8.61 13.18 -14.25
CA ALA A 78 7.46 13.79 -14.87
C ALA A 78 6.60 12.77 -15.62
N TYR A 79 5.28 12.89 -15.42
CA TYR A 79 4.21 12.07 -15.99
C TYR A 79 4.38 10.58 -15.70
N SER A 80 4.97 10.23 -14.56
CA SER A 80 5.15 8.84 -14.14
C SER A 80 3.97 8.27 -13.36
N ILE A 81 3.10 9.10 -12.78
CA ILE A 81 1.92 8.66 -12.03
C ILE A 81 0.74 8.49 -12.97
N CYS A 82 0.04 7.36 -12.90
CA CYS A 82 -1.20 7.15 -13.64
C CYS A 82 -2.37 7.95 -13.03
N ALA A 83 -3.33 8.35 -13.85
CA ALA A 83 -4.47 9.16 -13.43
C ALA A 83 -5.27 8.49 -12.30
N VAL A 84 -5.37 9.17 -11.15
CA VAL A 84 -6.01 8.68 -9.92
C VAL A 84 -7.52 8.64 -10.09
N GLY A 85 -8.17 7.57 -9.62
CA GLY A 85 -9.62 7.37 -9.75
C GLY A 85 -10.10 6.91 -11.13
N VAL A 86 -9.25 6.98 -12.16
CA VAL A 86 -9.54 6.52 -13.53
C VAL A 86 -8.80 5.22 -13.84
N SER A 87 -7.52 5.16 -13.47
CA SER A 87 -6.70 3.98 -13.69
C SER A 87 -7.04 2.92 -12.63
N GLY A 88 -7.32 1.69 -13.05
CA GLY A 88 -7.43 0.55 -12.14
C GLY A 88 -6.17 0.37 -11.29
N TYR A 89 -6.31 -0.27 -10.12
CA TYR A 89 -5.24 -0.50 -9.15
C TYR A 89 -5.08 -2.00 -8.81
N GLY A 90 -3.86 -2.42 -8.51
CA GLY A 90 -3.52 -3.79 -8.13
C GLY A 90 -2.72 -4.58 -9.17
N PRO A 91 -2.37 -5.85 -8.88
CA PRO A 91 -1.44 -6.65 -9.67
C PRO A 91 -1.74 -6.73 -11.17
N GLY A 92 -3.02 -6.85 -11.54
CA GLY A 92 -3.45 -6.88 -12.94
C GLY A 92 -3.24 -5.56 -13.69
N TYR A 93 -3.04 -4.45 -12.98
CA TYR A 93 -2.90 -3.11 -13.56
C TYR A 93 -1.49 -2.52 -13.47
N TRP A 94 -0.59 -3.11 -12.68
CA TRP A 94 0.76 -2.55 -12.47
C TRP A 94 1.58 -2.42 -13.76
N ASN A 95 1.33 -3.29 -14.74
CA ASN A 95 1.98 -3.26 -16.06
C ASN A 95 1.08 -2.72 -17.17
N ALA A 96 -0.19 -2.39 -16.86
CA ALA A 96 -1.12 -1.90 -17.86
C ALA A 96 -0.77 -0.46 -18.26
N PRO A 97 -0.92 -0.08 -19.54
CA PRO A 97 -0.82 1.33 -19.93
C PRO A 97 -1.87 2.17 -19.18
N CYS A 98 -1.62 3.48 -19.09
CA CYS A 98 -2.51 4.43 -18.42
C CYS A 98 -2.34 5.83 -18.99
N ALA A 99 -3.37 6.66 -18.83
CA ALA A 99 -3.20 8.10 -18.98
C ALA A 99 -2.43 8.65 -17.77
N PRO A 100 -1.43 9.53 -17.96
CA PRO A 100 -0.72 10.14 -16.85
C PRO A 100 -1.63 11.10 -16.08
N GLN A 101 -1.40 11.20 -14.78
CA GLN A 101 -1.99 12.23 -13.95
C GLN A 101 -1.48 13.61 -14.42
N THR A 102 -2.38 14.58 -14.50
CA THR A 102 -2.06 15.98 -14.83
C THR A 102 -2.36 16.96 -13.69
N ALA A 103 -3.28 16.62 -12.80
CA ALA A 103 -3.58 17.43 -11.62
C ALA A 103 -2.63 17.11 -10.45
N PRO A 104 -2.28 18.09 -9.61
CA PRO A 104 -1.49 17.86 -8.40
C PRO A 104 -2.09 16.76 -7.51
N ILE A 105 -1.22 15.99 -6.84
CA ILE A 105 -1.63 14.96 -5.88
C ILE A 105 -0.98 15.27 -4.53
N THR A 106 -1.78 15.30 -3.48
CA THR A 106 -1.28 15.37 -2.10
C THR A 106 -1.15 13.97 -1.54
N PHE A 107 0.07 13.59 -1.17
CA PHE A 107 0.36 12.36 -0.46
C PHE A 107 0.47 12.59 1.04
N VAL A 108 -0.06 11.66 1.81
CA VAL A 108 0.26 11.44 3.23
C VAL A 108 1.26 10.30 3.28
N ILE A 109 2.45 10.56 3.82
CA ILE A 109 3.56 9.64 3.90
C ILE A 109 3.86 9.40 5.38
N THR A 110 3.71 8.15 5.81
CA THR A 110 4.00 7.71 7.18
C THR A 110 5.26 6.86 7.15
N THR A 111 6.33 7.35 7.78
CA THR A 111 7.57 6.61 7.98
C THR A 111 7.61 6.07 9.40
N SER A 112 8.11 4.85 9.58
CA SER A 112 8.29 4.29 10.92
C SER A 112 9.50 3.37 10.97
N VAL A 113 10.22 3.39 12.07
CA VAL A 113 11.36 2.49 12.31
C VAL A 113 10.95 1.51 13.41
N ASN A 114 11.09 0.21 13.14
CA ASN A 114 10.85 -0.83 14.12
C ASN A 114 12.02 -0.94 15.11
N THR A 115 11.82 -1.61 16.24
CA THR A 115 12.87 -1.81 17.26
C THR A 115 14.08 -2.61 16.75
N ASP A 116 13.91 -3.39 15.69
CA ASP A 116 15.00 -4.11 15.02
C ASP A 116 15.77 -3.25 14.00
N GLY A 117 15.40 -1.97 13.87
CA GLY A 117 15.99 -1.03 12.93
C GLY A 117 15.39 -1.05 11.52
N SER A 118 14.45 -1.96 11.21
CA SER A 118 13.80 -2.00 9.90
C SER A 118 12.94 -0.76 9.68
N SER A 119 13.04 -0.19 8.48
CA SER A 119 12.26 0.97 8.08
C SER A 119 11.02 0.59 7.28
N ARG A 120 9.90 1.23 7.58
CA ARG A 120 8.63 1.12 6.88
C ARG A 120 8.17 2.48 6.37
N VAL A 121 7.66 2.52 5.15
CA VAL A 121 7.09 3.71 4.53
C VAL A 121 5.71 3.38 3.99
N THR A 122 4.68 4.01 4.53
CA THR A 122 3.30 3.91 4.02
C THR A 122 2.93 5.20 3.33
N VAL A 123 2.23 5.11 2.19
CA VAL A 123 1.83 6.27 1.42
C VAL A 123 0.36 6.17 1.04
N GLN A 124 -0.35 7.29 1.12
CA GLN A 124 -1.74 7.47 0.66
C GLN A 124 -1.86 8.75 -0.16
N PRO A 125 -2.68 8.80 -1.23
CA PRO A 125 -3.46 7.68 -1.76
C PRO A 125 -2.59 6.64 -2.46
N ASP A 126 -3.16 5.44 -2.64
CA ASP A 126 -2.54 4.40 -3.44
C ASP A 126 -2.51 4.83 -4.91
N VAL A 127 -1.33 4.84 -5.53
CA VAL A 127 -1.19 5.18 -6.95
C VAL A 127 -0.34 4.15 -7.68
N ARG A 128 -0.52 4.01 -8.99
CA ARG A 128 0.38 3.20 -9.82
C ARG A 128 1.17 4.06 -10.78
N PHE A 129 2.32 3.56 -11.22
CA PHE A 129 3.20 4.26 -12.14
C PHE A 129 3.02 3.75 -13.57
N ALA A 130 3.24 4.62 -14.54
CA ALA A 130 3.19 4.27 -15.96
C ALA A 130 4.35 3.30 -16.29
N PRO A 131 4.10 2.18 -17.01
CA PRO A 131 5.08 1.10 -17.19
C PRO A 131 6.35 1.51 -17.95
N GLY A 132 6.31 2.58 -18.75
CA GLY A 132 7.46 3.17 -19.44
C GLY A 132 8.29 4.16 -18.61
N LYS A 133 7.96 4.35 -17.33
CA LYS A 133 8.63 5.29 -16.43
C LYS A 133 9.26 4.53 -15.26
N THR A 134 10.38 5.05 -14.78
CA THR A 134 11.15 4.45 -13.69
C THR A 134 11.07 5.33 -12.47
N VAL A 135 10.29 4.90 -11.49
CA VAL A 135 10.24 5.51 -10.16
C VAL A 135 11.17 4.72 -9.25
N MET A 136 12.06 5.41 -8.54
CA MET A 136 13.04 4.79 -7.66
C MET A 136 12.78 5.18 -6.21
N ALA A 137 12.75 4.18 -5.32
CA ALA A 137 12.75 4.40 -3.89
C ALA A 137 14.11 4.03 -3.31
N TYR A 138 14.62 4.90 -2.45
CA TYR A 138 15.85 4.76 -1.69
C TYR A 138 15.48 4.85 -0.21
N MET A 139 15.59 3.75 0.51
CA MET A 139 15.28 3.70 1.93
C MET A 139 16.59 3.76 2.73
N LYS A 140 16.67 4.73 3.64
CA LYS A 140 17.75 4.80 4.62
C LYS A 140 17.55 3.68 5.64
N ASP A 141 18.30 2.60 5.50
CA ASP A 141 18.26 1.45 6.38
C ASP A 141 19.66 0.82 6.40
N ALA A 142 20.47 1.20 7.39
CA ALA A 142 21.86 0.78 7.46
C ALA A 142 22.00 -0.72 7.77
N VAL A 143 21.04 -1.30 8.51
CA VAL A 143 21.02 -2.74 8.82
C VAL A 143 20.72 -3.51 7.54
N GLY A 144 19.62 -3.18 6.85
CA GLY A 144 19.21 -3.83 5.61
C GLY A 144 20.20 -3.66 4.47
N ALA A 145 20.90 -2.53 4.40
CA ALA A 145 21.94 -2.31 3.40
C ALA A 145 23.18 -3.21 3.61
N ARG A 146 23.44 -3.66 4.85
CA ARG A 146 24.59 -4.51 5.20
C ARG A 146 24.23 -6.00 5.29
N THR A 147 22.97 -6.30 5.54
CA THR A 147 22.48 -7.67 5.67
C THR A 147 22.24 -8.29 4.30
N ALA A 148 22.94 -9.41 4.03
CA ALA A 148 22.70 -10.19 2.83
C ALA A 148 21.25 -10.70 2.82
N GLY A 149 20.61 -10.69 1.64
CA GLY A 149 19.22 -11.14 1.51
C GLY A 149 18.16 -10.13 1.94
N SER A 150 18.50 -8.94 2.47
CA SER A 150 17.50 -7.89 2.71
C SER A 150 16.93 -7.32 1.40
N PHE A 151 15.63 -7.03 1.40
CA PHE A 151 14.91 -6.49 0.25
C PHE A 151 13.82 -5.49 0.69
N ILE A 152 13.36 -4.66 -0.25
CA ILE A 152 12.19 -3.82 -0.05
C ILE A 152 10.96 -4.63 -0.49
N ALA A 153 10.08 -4.93 0.46
CA ALA A 153 8.86 -5.68 0.26
C ALA A 153 7.66 -4.73 0.07
N TYR A 154 6.74 -5.12 -0.80
CA TYR A 154 5.38 -4.56 -0.80
C TYR A 154 4.56 -5.25 0.28
N CYS A 155 3.91 -4.49 1.16
CA CYS A 155 3.08 -5.04 2.23
C CYS A 155 1.63 -4.55 2.13
N ASN A 156 0.70 -5.49 2.14
CA ASN A 156 -0.74 -5.23 2.21
C ASN A 156 -1.38 -6.04 3.35
N LEU A 157 -2.72 -6.10 3.40
CA LEU A 157 -3.45 -6.82 4.44
C LEU A 157 -3.21 -8.34 4.43
N LEU A 158 -2.77 -8.90 3.30
CA LEU A 158 -2.54 -10.32 3.13
C LEU A 158 -1.09 -10.73 3.49
N GLY A 159 -0.17 -9.77 3.58
CA GLY A 159 1.22 -10.01 3.92
C GLY A 159 2.19 -9.13 3.14
N CYS A 160 3.47 -9.50 3.21
CA CYS A 160 4.54 -8.82 2.52
C CYS A 160 5.13 -9.71 1.42
N VAL A 161 5.37 -9.16 0.24
CA VAL A 161 5.90 -9.88 -0.93
C VAL A 161 7.10 -9.17 -1.52
N ASP A 162 8.10 -9.95 -1.91
CA ASP A 162 9.23 -9.51 -2.73
C ASP A 162 8.86 -9.58 -4.20
N GLU A 163 8.36 -8.46 -4.73
CA GLU A 163 8.00 -8.35 -6.14
C GLU A 163 9.20 -8.55 -7.09
N GLY A 164 10.43 -8.39 -6.59
CA GLY A 164 11.65 -8.62 -7.38
C GLY A 164 11.85 -10.08 -7.80
N GLN A 165 11.18 -11.04 -7.15
CA GLN A 165 11.28 -12.45 -7.51
C GLN A 165 10.54 -12.80 -8.79
N THR A 166 9.40 -12.16 -9.02
CA THR A 166 8.59 -12.38 -10.22
C THR A 166 8.84 -11.31 -11.28
N ASP A 167 9.38 -10.16 -10.89
CA ASP A 167 9.69 -9.05 -11.76
C ASP A 167 11.13 -8.55 -11.57
N PRO A 168 12.06 -8.95 -12.46
CA PRO A 168 13.46 -8.55 -12.36
C PRO A 168 13.67 -7.03 -12.37
N GLN A 169 12.74 -6.24 -12.92
CA GLN A 169 12.85 -4.78 -12.91
C GLN A 169 12.63 -4.18 -11.51
N MET A 170 12.06 -4.93 -10.58
CA MET A 170 11.81 -4.55 -9.19
C MET A 170 12.83 -5.14 -8.21
N THR A 171 13.94 -5.67 -8.72
CA THR A 171 15.06 -6.18 -7.91
C THR A 171 15.53 -5.11 -6.93
N THR A 172 15.75 -5.52 -5.68
CA THR A 172 16.32 -4.66 -4.65
C THR A 172 17.84 -4.67 -4.67
N TYR A 173 18.43 -3.49 -4.63
CA TYR A 173 19.86 -3.25 -4.55
C TYR A 173 20.23 -2.66 -3.19
N ARG A 174 21.48 -2.87 -2.77
CA ARG A 174 21.99 -2.45 -1.46
C ARG A 174 23.29 -1.68 -1.65
N ASP A 175 23.39 -0.54 -0.99
CA ASP A 175 24.61 0.24 -0.84
C ASP A 175 24.97 0.30 0.65
N ALA A 176 25.80 -0.64 1.08
CA ALA A 176 26.25 -0.78 2.47
C ALA A 176 27.09 0.42 2.94
N SER A 177 27.75 1.13 2.02
CA SER A 177 28.59 2.29 2.33
C SER A 177 27.75 3.49 2.72
N GLN A 178 26.62 3.69 2.02
CA GLN A 178 25.68 4.77 2.29
C GLN A 178 24.58 4.37 3.28
N GLY A 179 24.45 3.08 3.60
CA GLY A 179 23.35 2.56 4.42
C GLY A 179 22.00 2.73 3.73
N ILE A 180 21.96 2.50 2.42
CA ILE A 180 20.78 2.68 1.59
C ILE A 180 20.42 1.34 0.94
N ILE A 181 19.15 1.00 0.98
CA ILE A 181 18.56 -0.05 0.15
C ILE A 181 17.61 0.59 -0.85
N TYR A 182 17.65 0.19 -2.12
CA TYR A 182 16.89 0.88 -3.15
C TYR A 182 16.36 -0.07 -4.22
N ARG A 183 15.22 0.30 -4.81
CA ARG A 183 14.61 -0.45 -5.91
C ARG A 183 13.70 0.41 -6.77
N ARG A 184 13.33 -0.11 -7.93
CA ARG A 184 12.24 0.45 -8.73
C ARG A 184 10.89 0.12 -8.10
N LEU A 185 9.96 1.07 -8.18
CA LEU A 185 8.57 0.88 -7.80
C LEU A 185 7.65 0.88 -9.05
N LYS A 186 6.62 0.05 -9.02
CA LYS A 186 5.51 0.07 -10.02
C LYS A 186 4.22 0.65 -9.47
N HIS A 187 4.10 0.71 -8.15
CA HIS A 187 3.00 1.35 -7.46
C HIS A 187 3.48 2.05 -6.20
N PHE A 188 2.58 2.74 -5.54
CA PHE A 188 2.82 3.48 -4.33
C PHE A 188 1.70 3.12 -3.36
N SER A 189 1.88 1.98 -2.70
CA SER A 189 1.08 1.56 -1.55
C SER A 189 2.02 0.81 -0.62
N GLY A 190 2.06 1.21 0.65
CA GLY A 190 2.80 0.55 1.75
C GLY A 190 4.03 -0.32 1.42
N TYR A 191 5.24 0.19 1.67
CA TYR A 191 6.49 -0.55 1.54
C TYR A 191 7.19 -0.75 2.88
N ASN A 192 7.86 -1.89 3.04
CA ASN A 192 8.66 -2.21 4.23
C ASN A 192 10.01 -2.78 3.82
N VAL A 193 11.08 -2.43 4.53
CA VAL A 193 12.35 -3.17 4.42
C VAL A 193 12.21 -4.45 5.22
N VAL A 194 12.33 -5.59 4.54
CA VAL A 194 12.31 -6.89 5.18
C VAL A 194 13.73 -7.45 5.17
N PHE A 195 14.19 -7.88 6.33
CA PHE A 195 15.42 -8.62 6.46
C PHE A 195 15.16 -10.08 6.10
N GLY A 196 15.91 -10.62 5.14
CA GLY A 196 15.93 -12.06 4.91
C GLY A 196 16.46 -12.74 6.17
N PHE A 197 15.67 -13.66 6.73
CA PHE A 197 16.20 -14.67 7.64
C PHE A 197 17.33 -15.36 6.90
N GLY A 198 18.50 -15.45 7.54
CA GLY A 198 19.73 -15.87 6.87
C GLY A 198 19.54 -17.16 6.08
N ASP A 199 20.32 -17.32 5.02
CA ASP A 199 20.51 -18.60 4.35
C ASP A 199 21.24 -19.57 5.29
N ASP A 200 20.67 -19.88 6.46
CA ASP A 200 21.24 -20.75 7.48
C ASP A 200 21.13 -22.23 7.08
N GLY A 201 21.33 -22.55 5.80
CA GLY A 201 21.58 -23.89 5.26
C GLY A 201 20.53 -24.98 5.57
N SER A 202 19.50 -24.65 6.33
CA SER A 202 18.52 -25.59 6.84
C SER A 202 17.34 -25.52 5.89
N SER A 203 17.36 -26.46 4.95
CA SER A 203 16.35 -26.69 3.92
C SER A 203 15.01 -27.13 4.50
N SER A 204 14.41 -26.33 5.38
CA SER A 204 12.96 -26.31 5.57
C SER A 204 12.42 -25.24 4.63
N SER A 205 11.93 -25.69 3.48
CA SER A 205 11.27 -24.92 2.44
C SER A 205 10.10 -24.10 2.98
N MET A 206 10.37 -22.95 3.61
CA MET A 206 9.38 -21.90 3.74
C MET A 206 9.45 -21.10 2.45
N ASN A 207 8.48 -21.34 1.56
CA ASN A 207 8.39 -20.68 0.27
C ASN A 207 8.58 -19.16 0.44
N LYS A 208 9.67 -18.64 -0.13
CA LYS A 208 9.93 -17.20 -0.31
C LYS A 208 8.75 -16.48 -1.00
N ALA A 209 7.90 -17.24 -1.70
CA ALA A 209 6.67 -16.83 -2.36
C ALA A 209 5.43 -16.67 -1.43
N THR A 210 5.52 -17.03 -0.15
CA THR A 210 4.38 -16.94 0.78
C THR A 210 4.90 -16.66 2.19
N MET A 211 5.37 -15.44 2.42
CA MET A 211 5.47 -14.95 3.79
C MET A 211 4.06 -14.72 4.31
N GLY A 212 3.60 -15.64 5.16
CA GLY A 212 2.29 -15.59 5.80
C GLY A 212 2.05 -14.25 6.49
N ALA A 213 0.77 -13.87 6.54
CA ALA A 213 0.19 -12.69 7.15
C ALA A 213 0.59 -12.49 8.63
N ALA A 214 1.86 -12.17 8.90
CA ALA A 214 2.32 -11.67 10.18
C ALA A 214 1.91 -10.19 10.27
N ASN A 215 0.60 -9.98 10.38
CA ASN A 215 -0.07 -8.77 10.85
C ASN A 215 0.56 -7.46 10.36
N ALA A 216 0.80 -7.37 9.05
CA ALA A 216 0.85 -6.07 8.41
C ALA A 216 -0.55 -5.47 8.56
N ARG A 217 -0.75 -4.69 9.62
CA ARG A 217 -1.71 -3.60 9.56
C ARG A 217 -1.24 -2.71 8.42
N SER A 218 -1.58 -3.09 7.19
CA SER A 218 -1.78 -2.14 6.12
C SER A 218 -2.80 -1.17 6.68
N GLY A 219 -2.45 0.12 6.72
CA GLY A 219 -3.42 1.16 7.05
C GLY A 219 -4.50 1.17 5.97
N TYR A 220 -5.42 0.23 6.05
CA TYR A 220 -6.73 0.29 5.42
C TYR A 220 -7.72 0.56 6.55
N ILE A 221 -7.95 1.85 6.82
CA ILE A 221 -9.33 2.29 7.04
C ILE A 221 -9.68 3.05 5.76
N THR A 222 -10.27 2.33 4.81
CA THR A 222 -11.11 2.95 3.79
C THR A 222 -12.51 3.01 4.36
N THR A 223 -12.91 4.15 4.92
CA THR A 223 -14.32 4.51 4.97
C THR A 223 -14.54 5.55 3.88
N VAL A 224 -15.07 5.09 2.74
CA VAL A 224 -15.87 5.94 1.88
C VAL A 224 -17.23 6.12 2.56
N GLY A 225 -17.62 7.38 2.84
CA GLY A 225 -19.00 7.82 3.06
C GLY A 225 -19.70 7.41 4.35
N LEU A 226 -19.70 8.31 5.34
CA LEU A 226 -20.89 8.55 6.17
C LEU A 226 -21.14 10.06 6.15
N ASP A 227 -22.19 10.47 5.44
CA ASP A 227 -22.82 11.77 5.63
C ASP A 227 -23.24 11.89 7.11
N GLY A 228 -22.90 13.02 7.71
CA GLY A 228 -23.24 13.31 9.10
C GLY A 228 -22.64 14.66 9.49
N GLY A 229 -23.33 15.73 9.09
CA GLY A 229 -22.93 17.09 9.39
C GLY A 229 -22.81 17.37 10.89
N SER A 230 -21.80 18.17 11.22
CA SER A 230 -21.87 19.12 12.31
C SER A 230 -21.07 20.36 11.90
N THR A 231 -21.64 21.49 12.30
CA THR A 231 -21.37 22.88 11.94
C THR A 231 -19.93 23.35 12.16
N PRO A 232 -19.49 24.42 11.47
CA PRO A 232 -18.20 25.05 11.74
C PRO A 232 -18.21 25.70 13.14
N ASP A 233 -17.31 25.25 14.00
CA ASP A 233 -16.99 25.95 15.24
C ASP A 233 -16.31 27.30 14.91
N ALA A 234 -16.79 28.32 15.63
CA ALA A 234 -16.43 29.72 15.48
C ALA A 234 -14.94 30.00 15.71
N PRO A 235 -14.40 31.08 15.12
CA PRO A 235 -13.03 31.51 15.39
C PRO A 235 -12.86 31.94 16.85
N SER A 236 -11.81 31.41 17.48
CA SER A 236 -11.37 31.82 18.81
C SER A 236 -10.95 33.30 18.81
N PRO A 237 -11.36 34.10 19.82
CA PRO A 237 -11.08 35.53 19.86
C PRO A 237 -9.59 35.83 20.08
N ALA A 238 -9.15 36.92 19.44
CA ALA A 238 -7.82 37.48 19.52
C ALA A 238 -7.46 37.87 20.98
N ALA A 239 -6.21 37.61 21.36
CA ALA A 239 -5.63 38.08 22.61
C ALA A 239 -5.55 39.61 22.61
N ASP A 240 -6.14 40.20 23.65
CA ASP A 240 -6.10 41.60 24.04
C ASP A 240 -4.72 41.95 24.64
N PRO A 241 -3.97 42.93 24.08
CA PRO A 241 -2.79 43.48 24.72
C PRO A 241 -3.14 44.82 25.38
N SER A 242 -3.65 44.76 26.61
CA SER A 242 -3.76 45.94 27.48
C SER A 242 -3.19 45.63 28.87
N GLY A 243 -2.11 46.32 29.24
CA GLY A 243 -1.61 46.32 30.62
C GLY A 243 -0.09 46.34 30.76
N PHE A 244 0.55 47.47 30.48
CA PHE A 244 1.76 47.85 31.20
C PHE A 244 1.59 49.26 31.73
N ASP A 245 1.25 49.31 33.01
CA ASP A 245 1.10 50.51 33.82
C ASP A 245 2.48 50.98 34.31
N SER A 246 2.62 52.30 34.42
CA SER A 246 3.81 53.01 34.88
C SER A 246 3.59 53.42 36.33
N SER A 247 4.47 53.07 37.27
CA SER A 247 4.65 53.80 38.55
C SER A 247 5.88 53.31 39.34
N HIS A 248 6.69 54.29 39.73
CA HIS A 248 7.85 54.31 40.67
C HIS A 248 9.25 54.04 40.12
#